data_AF-A0A507CC19-F1
#
_entry.id   AF-A0A507CC19-F1
#
_cell.length_a   1.000
_cell.length_b   1.000
_cell.length_c   1.000
_cell.angle_alpha   90.00
_cell.angle_beta   90.00
_cell.angle_gamma   90.00
#
_symmetry.space_group_name_H-M   'P 1'
#
loop_
_entity.id
_entity.type
_entity.pdbx_description
1 polymer ?
#
loop_
_entity_poly.entity_id
_entity_poly.type
_entity_poly.pdbx_seq_one_letter_code
_entity_poly.pdbx_strand_id
1 'polypeptide(L)'
;MQDLQYAINGARVKLKNLINDILNDKTLLHNKDDVALDAFITLINRFLQNNVKDQQNTRAQVLLDYATERLHEQVYSSVPSYIRVMHQVASMCLALEALDTSDQAAGVIEAIRGIDTTILISGVPYKSNLVKELVVDLQQALPVDSGIDLNETIQPTIPRPIPYNAILDIPRILSPSITQFMKILSNGTPALITNVINDWPALSTRRFTLEYLMKTMGCHRIVPVEIGSSYDDAGWTQKLVTVSEFFKHLNNESEKWYLAQHDLFSQFPILTQDILTPDYCYAAGRDEDVKVNAWFGPQDTVSPAHTDPHDNLLAQVVGYKRVLLVPASERGCVYPHSAETMLSNTAQVDLEQPDFEAFPLSKELTCWEGVLEPGDLLFIPVGWWHHLRSLSVSLSNTYCSSNL
;
A
#
# COMPACT_ATOMS: atom_id res chain seq x y z
N MET A 1 14.71 -26.56 13.09
CA MET A 1 15.73 -26.01 14.01
C MET A 1 17.06 -25.72 13.32
N GLN A 2 17.65 -26.64 12.54
CA GLN A 2 18.89 -26.35 11.80
C GLN A 2 18.72 -25.22 10.76
N ASP A 3 17.62 -25.22 10.00
CA ASP A 3 17.34 -24.17 9.00
C ASP A 3 17.13 -22.80 9.63
N LEU A 4 16.41 -22.73 10.75
CA LEU A 4 16.20 -21.50 11.52
C LEU A 4 17.52 -20.91 12.04
N GLN A 5 18.37 -21.74 12.64
CA GLN A 5 19.66 -21.27 13.14
C GLN A 5 20.59 -20.81 12.00
N TYR A 6 20.55 -21.49 10.85
CA TYR A 6 21.29 -21.10 9.65
C TYR A 6 20.83 -19.74 9.13
N ALA A 7 19.51 -19.53 8.99
CA ALA A 7 18.92 -18.26 8.57
C ALA A 7 19.28 -17.12 9.53
N ILE A 8 19.18 -17.34 10.84
CA ILE A 8 19.57 -16.36 11.88
C ILE A 8 21.04 -15.96 11.72
N ASN A 9 21.95 -16.93 11.57
CA ASN A 9 23.38 -16.65 11.43
C ASN A 9 23.70 -15.89 10.15
N GLY A 10 23.08 -16.29 9.02
CA GLY A 10 23.22 -15.60 7.74
C GLY A 10 22.71 -14.15 7.81
N ALA A 11 21.52 -13.95 8.38
CA ALA A 11 20.92 -12.63 8.54
C ALA A 11 21.76 -11.70 9.41
N ARG A 12 22.30 -12.19 10.54
CA ARG A 12 23.20 -11.40 11.40
C ARG A 12 24.41 -10.86 10.66
N VAL A 13 25.08 -11.70 9.86
CA VAL A 13 26.27 -11.30 9.10
C VAL A 13 25.89 -10.25 8.04
N LYS A 14 24.84 -10.53 7.26
CA LYS A 14 24.34 -9.61 6.22
C LYS A 14 23.92 -8.26 6.79
N LEU A 15 23.17 -8.23 7.90
CA LEU A 15 22.74 -7.00 8.58
C LEU A 15 23.92 -6.19 9.11
N LYS A 16 24.88 -6.83 9.82
CA LYS A 16 26.08 -6.14 10.32
C LYS A 16 26.90 -5.53 9.19
N ASN A 17 27.09 -6.27 8.10
CA ASN A 17 27.80 -5.76 6.93
C ASN A 17 27.07 -4.58 6.29
N LEU A 18 25.74 -4.67 6.13
CA LEU A 18 24.94 -3.60 5.55
C LEU A 18 24.96 -2.33 6.41
N ILE A 19 24.86 -2.45 7.74
CA ILE A 19 25.00 -1.31 8.64
C ILE A 19 26.40 -0.68 8.50
N ASN A 20 27.46 -1.48 8.53
CA ASN A 20 28.82 -0.98 8.37
C ASN A 20 29.05 -0.31 7.01
N ASP A 21 28.50 -0.84 5.93
CA ASP A 21 28.57 -0.23 4.60
C ASP A 21 27.94 1.17 4.61
N ILE A 22 26.77 1.32 5.23
CA ILE A 22 26.08 2.62 5.33
C ILE A 22 26.87 3.60 6.18
N LEU A 23 27.41 3.16 7.33
CA LEU A 23 28.21 4.03 8.22
C LEU A 23 29.51 4.50 7.57
N ASN A 24 30.10 3.70 6.68
CA ASN A 24 31.33 4.04 5.97
C ASN A 24 31.09 4.89 4.71
N ASP A 25 29.87 4.93 4.18
CA ASP A 25 29.51 5.75 3.05
C ASP A 25 29.21 7.20 3.47
N LYS A 26 30.21 8.06 3.27
CA LYS A 26 30.14 9.50 3.59
C LYS A 26 29.10 10.27 2.79
N THR A 27 28.44 9.66 1.81
CA THR A 27 27.37 10.30 1.03
C THR A 27 25.98 10.07 1.64
N LEU A 28 25.82 9.05 2.49
CA LEU A 28 24.51 8.63 3.01
C LEU A 28 24.17 9.25 4.36
N LEU A 29 25.11 9.25 5.29
CA LEU A 29 24.95 9.81 6.65
C LEU A 29 25.87 11.03 6.81
N HIS A 30 25.59 12.08 6.04
CA HIS A 30 26.35 13.32 6.11
C HIS A 30 25.45 14.54 6.08
N ASN A 31 25.51 15.33 7.14
CA ASN A 31 24.98 16.69 7.17
C ASN A 31 25.82 17.50 8.16
N LYS A 32 26.51 18.55 7.68
CA LYS A 32 27.39 19.37 8.51
C LYS A 32 26.64 20.27 9.50
N ASP A 33 25.37 20.53 9.24
CA ASP A 33 24.53 21.39 10.06
C ASP A 33 23.77 20.58 11.14
N ASP A 34 23.79 19.25 11.06
CA ASP A 34 23.20 18.36 12.07
C ASP A 34 24.27 17.85 13.05
N VAL A 35 24.41 18.56 14.17
CA VAL A 35 25.36 18.23 15.24
C VAL A 35 25.00 16.91 15.93
N ALA A 36 23.74 16.47 15.87
CA ALA A 36 23.29 15.26 16.56
C ALA A 36 23.54 13.98 15.74
N LEU A 37 23.77 14.11 14.44
CA LEU A 37 24.11 12.99 13.55
C LEU A 37 25.39 12.26 13.98
N ASP A 38 26.44 12.99 14.37
CA ASP A 38 27.69 12.39 14.84
C ASP A 38 27.51 11.59 16.14
N ALA A 39 26.65 12.08 17.04
CA ALA A 39 26.30 11.37 18.27
C ALA A 39 25.52 10.09 17.95
N PHE A 40 24.57 10.16 17.02
CA PHE A 40 23.81 8.99 16.55
C PHE A 40 24.73 7.92 15.92
N ILE A 41 25.64 8.31 15.03
CA ILE A 41 26.64 7.41 14.44
C ILE A 41 27.53 6.80 15.52
N THR A 42 27.94 7.58 16.51
CA THR A 42 28.74 7.08 17.65
C THR A 42 27.98 6.03 18.45
N LEU A 43 26.69 6.24 18.70
CA LEU A 43 25.85 5.28 19.42
C LEU A 43 25.66 3.97 18.64
N ILE A 44 25.49 4.03 17.31
CA ILE A 44 25.42 2.82 16.47
C ILE A 44 26.74 2.05 16.53
N ASN A 45 27.88 2.73 16.41
CA ASN A 45 29.18 2.07 16.51
C ASN A 45 29.38 1.38 17.86
N ARG A 46 28.93 2.00 18.97
CA ARG A 46 28.93 1.36 20.30
C ARG A 46 28.00 0.15 20.34
N PHE A 47 26.80 0.25 19.78
CA PHE A 47 25.86 -0.88 19.68
C PHE A 47 26.49 -2.07 18.95
N LEU A 48 27.17 -1.86 17.81
CA LEU A 48 27.80 -2.93 17.04
C LEU A 48 29.02 -3.57 17.74
N GLN A 49 29.71 -2.82 18.60
CA GLN A 49 30.88 -3.29 19.35
C GLN A 49 30.50 -4.06 20.62
N ASN A 50 29.33 -3.79 21.19
CA ASN A 50 28.91 -4.39 22.45
C ASN A 50 28.30 -5.78 22.25
N ASN A 51 28.62 -6.70 23.17
CA ASN A 51 27.88 -7.95 23.32
C ASN A 51 26.57 -7.66 24.06
N VAL A 52 25.46 -8.24 23.59
CA VAL A 52 24.07 -8.03 24.07
C VAL A 52 23.88 -8.27 25.59
N LYS A 53 24.84 -8.88 26.28
CA LYS A 53 24.78 -9.23 27.71
C LYS A 53 25.00 -8.06 28.69
N ASP A 54 25.32 -6.85 28.23
CA ASP A 54 25.62 -5.72 29.12
C ASP A 54 24.36 -4.87 29.45
N GLN A 55 24.07 -4.67 30.74
CA GLN A 55 22.89 -3.93 31.20
C GLN A 55 23.01 -2.40 30.98
N GLN A 56 24.18 -1.90 30.61
CA GLN A 56 24.42 -0.50 30.22
C GLN A 56 24.26 -0.25 28.70
N ASN A 57 23.79 -1.24 27.94
CA ASN A 57 23.68 -1.14 26.49
C ASN A 57 22.68 -0.07 26.03
N THR A 58 23.08 0.74 25.04
CA THR A 58 22.13 1.47 24.19
C THR A 58 21.25 0.42 23.52
N ARG A 59 19.98 0.33 23.95
CA ARG A 59 19.00 -0.53 23.29
C ARG A 59 18.77 -0.02 21.88
N ALA A 60 18.69 -0.90 20.90
CA ALA A 60 18.38 -0.51 19.53
C ALA A 60 17.07 0.27 19.42
N GLN A 61 16.13 0.01 20.34
CA GLN A 61 14.89 0.78 20.46
C GLN A 61 15.14 2.29 20.63
N VAL A 62 16.14 2.70 21.43
CA VAL A 62 16.46 4.13 21.63
C VAL A 62 16.94 4.78 20.34
N LEU A 63 17.71 4.05 19.53
CA LEU A 63 18.15 4.54 18.21
C LEU A 63 16.94 4.71 17.28
N LEU A 64 16.00 3.76 17.32
CA LEU A 64 14.82 3.79 16.47
C LEU A 64 13.85 4.90 16.89
N ASP A 65 13.61 5.07 18.19
CA ASP A 65 12.76 6.14 18.73
C ASP A 65 13.31 7.50 18.30
N TYR A 66 14.61 7.73 18.46
CA TYR A 66 15.26 8.97 18.05
C TYR A 66 15.15 9.22 16.54
N ALA A 67 15.44 8.20 15.71
CA ALA A 67 15.31 8.34 14.26
C ALA A 67 13.86 8.54 13.82
N THR A 68 12.90 7.94 14.54
CA THR A 68 11.46 8.11 14.30
C THR A 68 11.01 9.51 14.66
N GLU A 69 11.44 10.06 15.80
CA GLU A 69 11.16 11.45 16.17
C GLU A 69 11.67 12.41 15.09
N ARG A 70 12.90 12.22 14.61
CA ARG A 70 13.50 13.02 13.53
C ARG A 70 12.69 12.96 12.22
N LEU A 71 12.10 11.80 11.89
CA LEU A 71 11.23 11.66 10.72
C LEU A 71 9.94 12.48 10.83
N HIS A 72 9.40 12.66 12.05
CA HIS A 72 8.11 13.31 12.29
C HIS A 72 8.21 14.83 12.50
N GLU A 73 9.40 15.42 12.46
CA GLU A 73 9.58 16.88 12.63
C GLU A 73 9.02 17.71 11.47
N GLN A 74 8.75 17.07 10.34
CA GLN A 74 8.32 17.69 9.11
C GLN A 74 7.51 16.71 8.27
N VAL A 75 6.80 17.24 7.27
CA VAL A 75 6.05 16.42 6.32
C VAL A 75 7.00 15.45 5.61
N TYR A 76 6.59 14.18 5.48
CA TYR A 76 7.44 13.11 4.97
C TYR A 76 8.05 13.42 3.60
N SER A 77 7.35 14.14 2.72
CA SER A 77 7.86 14.56 1.40
C SER A 77 9.07 15.50 1.48
N SER A 78 9.23 16.24 2.57
CA SER A 78 10.36 17.14 2.80
C SER A 78 11.51 16.48 3.55
N VAL A 79 11.30 15.29 4.15
CA VAL A 79 12.28 14.63 5.02
C VAL A 79 13.58 14.36 4.25
N PRO A 80 14.72 14.89 4.73
CA PRO A 80 16.04 14.65 4.13
C PRO A 80 16.37 13.16 4.02
N SER A 81 17.07 12.78 2.95
CA SER A 81 17.46 11.40 2.68
C SER A 81 18.27 10.78 3.84
N TYR A 82 19.21 11.53 4.44
CA TYR A 82 20.04 11.01 5.53
C TYR A 82 19.21 10.63 6.77
N ILE A 83 18.10 11.32 7.06
CA ILE A 83 17.20 10.95 8.17
C ILE A 83 16.49 9.62 7.87
N ARG A 84 16.08 9.39 6.61
CA ARG A 84 15.51 8.10 6.18
C ARG A 84 16.52 6.96 6.29
N VAL A 85 17.80 7.26 6.01
CA VAL A 85 18.91 6.31 6.20
C VAL A 85 19.19 6.06 7.69
N MET A 86 19.13 7.09 8.54
CA MET A 86 19.25 6.92 10.00
C MET A 86 18.19 5.95 10.51
N HIS A 87 16.94 6.13 10.09
CA HIS A 87 15.85 5.24 10.44
C HIS A 87 16.07 3.81 9.91
N GLN A 88 16.54 3.66 8.67
CA GLN A 88 16.92 2.35 8.13
C GLN A 88 17.93 1.64 9.03
N VAL A 89 19.02 2.33 9.41
CA VAL A 89 20.07 1.76 10.25
C VAL A 89 19.56 1.41 11.64
N ALA A 90 18.80 2.29 12.28
CA ALA A 90 18.24 2.04 13.61
C ALA A 90 17.31 0.81 13.62
N SER A 91 16.47 0.67 12.61
CA SER A 91 15.56 -0.47 12.50
C SER A 91 16.31 -1.79 12.22
N MET A 92 17.41 -1.75 11.46
CA MET A 92 18.30 -2.91 11.30
C MET A 92 19.05 -3.27 12.59
N CYS A 93 19.43 -2.29 13.42
CA CYS A 93 19.96 -2.56 14.76
C CYS A 93 18.93 -3.28 15.62
N LEU A 94 17.66 -2.87 15.56
CA LEU A 94 16.58 -3.54 16.31
C LEU A 94 16.39 -4.98 15.83
N ALA A 95 16.42 -5.21 14.52
CA ALA A 95 16.40 -6.55 13.96
C ALA A 95 17.58 -7.41 14.42
N LEU A 96 18.79 -6.84 14.49
CA LEU A 96 19.97 -7.54 15.03
C LEU A 96 19.80 -7.94 16.49
N GLU A 97 19.30 -7.03 17.33
CA GLU A 97 19.05 -7.29 18.76
C GLU A 97 17.99 -8.39 18.94
N ALA A 98 16.92 -8.35 18.13
CA ALA A 98 15.86 -9.35 18.14
C ALA A 98 16.36 -10.77 17.81
N LEU A 99 17.30 -10.89 16.86
CA LEU A 99 17.90 -12.18 16.50
C LEU A 99 18.75 -12.81 17.62
N ASP A 100 19.11 -12.07 18.68
CA ASP A 100 19.89 -12.55 19.83
C ASP A 100 19.04 -13.03 21.02
N THR A 101 17.72 -12.98 20.89
CA THR A 101 16.78 -13.44 21.93
C THR A 101 16.82 -14.96 22.14
N SER A 102 16.40 -15.40 23.34
CA SER A 102 16.34 -16.83 23.67
C SER A 102 15.23 -17.57 22.93
N ASP A 103 14.11 -16.90 22.66
CA ASP A 103 13.04 -17.42 21.80
C ASP A 103 13.36 -17.07 20.35
N GLN A 104 14.02 -18.00 19.66
CA GLN A 104 14.49 -17.79 18.30
C GLN A 104 13.37 -17.50 17.30
N ALA A 105 12.19 -18.11 17.49
CA ALA A 105 11.07 -17.88 16.58
C ALA A 105 10.51 -16.48 16.77
N ALA A 106 10.25 -16.08 18.02
CA ALA A 106 9.81 -14.72 18.32
C ALA A 106 10.83 -13.66 17.89
N GLY A 107 12.13 -13.93 18.10
CA GLY A 107 13.23 -13.07 17.67
C GLY A 107 13.29 -12.87 16.15
N VAL A 108 13.05 -13.92 15.37
CA VAL A 108 13.01 -13.82 13.90
C VAL A 108 11.77 -13.04 13.43
N ILE A 109 10.60 -13.23 14.06
CA ILE A 109 9.39 -12.46 13.74
C ILE A 109 9.64 -10.97 13.98
N GLU A 110 10.26 -10.61 15.10
CA GLU A 110 10.56 -9.21 15.42
C GLU A 110 11.66 -8.65 14.50
N ALA A 111 12.63 -9.47 14.09
CA ALA A 111 13.61 -9.07 13.08
C ALA A 111 12.97 -8.80 11.71
N ILE A 112 12.00 -9.62 11.30
CA ILE A 112 11.22 -9.39 10.08
C ILE A 112 10.49 -8.05 10.17
N ARG A 113 9.82 -7.76 11.30
CA ARG A 113 9.14 -6.48 11.54
C ARG A 113 10.08 -5.30 11.41
N GLY A 114 11.27 -5.36 12.01
CA GLY A 114 12.31 -4.33 11.86
C GLY A 114 12.75 -4.16 10.40
N ILE A 115 13.06 -5.25 9.70
CA ILE A 115 13.52 -5.17 8.31
C ILE A 115 12.41 -4.60 7.39
N ASP A 116 11.17 -5.05 7.52
CA ASP A 116 10.06 -4.48 6.75
C ASP A 116 9.81 -3.01 7.06
N THR A 117 9.98 -2.60 8.31
CA THR A 117 9.88 -1.19 8.71
C THR A 117 10.88 -0.32 7.94
N THR A 118 12.05 -0.83 7.58
CA THR A 118 12.97 -0.13 6.67
C THR A 118 12.41 0.04 5.25
N ILE A 119 11.72 -0.97 4.73
CA ILE A 119 11.12 -0.93 3.40
C ILE A 119 9.97 0.10 3.37
N LEU A 120 9.12 0.05 4.40
CA LEU A 120 7.90 0.86 4.48
C LEU A 120 8.19 2.32 4.83
N ILE A 121 9.12 2.59 5.76
CA ILE A 121 9.33 3.95 6.29
C ILE A 121 10.48 4.67 5.59
N SER A 122 11.53 4.00 5.11
CA SER A 122 12.61 4.68 4.40
C SER A 122 12.28 4.94 2.92
N GLY A 123 11.18 4.38 2.41
CA GLY A 123 10.68 4.53 1.03
C GLY A 123 11.49 3.70 0.02
N VAL A 124 12.78 4.03 -0.15
CA VAL A 124 13.72 3.23 -0.95
C VAL A 124 14.98 3.01 -0.12
N PRO A 125 15.05 1.92 0.66
CA PRO A 125 16.21 1.67 1.51
C PRO A 125 17.49 1.50 0.68
N TYR A 126 18.63 1.93 1.24
CA TYR A 126 19.94 1.66 0.65
C TYR A 126 20.14 0.15 0.52
N LYS A 127 20.63 -0.30 -0.66
CA LYS A 127 20.70 -1.72 -1.05
C LYS A 127 19.37 -2.46 -0.86
N SER A 128 18.27 -1.85 -1.31
CA SER A 128 16.89 -2.36 -1.20
C SER A 128 16.73 -3.85 -1.55
N ASN A 129 17.41 -4.36 -2.58
CA ASN A 129 17.36 -5.78 -2.94
C ASN A 129 17.88 -6.69 -1.82
N LEU A 130 18.99 -6.34 -1.17
CA LEU A 130 19.54 -7.12 -0.06
C LEU A 130 18.61 -7.11 1.16
N VAL A 131 17.96 -5.96 1.43
CA VAL A 131 16.96 -5.82 2.50
C VAL A 131 15.76 -6.75 2.24
N LYS A 132 15.29 -6.78 0.99
CA LYS A 132 14.19 -7.67 0.56
C LYS A 132 14.58 -9.15 0.60
N GLU A 133 15.81 -9.51 0.22
CA GLU A 133 16.31 -10.88 0.33
C GLU A 133 16.40 -11.35 1.79
N LEU A 134 16.90 -10.51 2.68
CA LEU A 134 17.03 -10.79 4.12
C LEU A 134 15.69 -11.21 4.75
N VAL A 135 14.63 -10.46 4.45
CA VAL A 135 13.32 -10.74 5.03
C VAL A 135 12.68 -12.00 4.44
N VAL A 136 12.96 -12.31 3.16
CA VAL A 136 12.52 -13.57 2.52
C VAL A 136 13.23 -14.77 3.16
N ASP A 137 14.56 -14.70 3.34
CA ASP A 137 15.35 -15.78 3.98
C ASP A 137 14.83 -16.09 5.39
N LEU A 138 14.54 -15.05 6.18
CA LEU A 138 14.02 -15.18 7.54
C LEU A 138 12.59 -15.72 7.57
N GLN A 139 11.70 -15.22 6.71
CA GLN A 139 10.32 -15.67 6.61
C GLN A 139 10.21 -17.15 6.21
N GLN A 140 11.07 -17.63 5.32
CA GLN A 140 11.09 -19.04 4.89
C GLN A 140 11.56 -20.00 5.99
N ALA A 141 12.29 -19.50 6.98
CA ALA A 141 12.77 -20.31 8.09
C ALA A 141 11.73 -20.51 9.21
N LEU A 142 10.62 -19.77 9.15
CA LEU A 142 9.51 -19.85 10.10
C LEU A 142 8.39 -20.78 9.59
N PRO A 143 7.62 -21.40 10.51
CA PRO A 143 6.45 -22.17 10.13
C PRO A 143 5.36 -21.26 9.52
N VAL A 144 4.54 -21.83 8.65
CA VAL A 144 3.36 -21.14 8.10
C VAL A 144 2.25 -21.11 9.15
N ASP A 145 1.59 -19.96 9.33
CA ASP A 145 0.38 -19.87 10.17
C ASP A 145 -0.76 -20.66 9.49
N SER A 146 -1.19 -21.74 10.13
CA SER A 146 -2.20 -22.68 9.61
C SER A 146 -3.60 -22.44 10.18
N GLY A 147 -3.77 -21.46 11.07
CA GLY A 147 -5.03 -21.19 11.78
C GLY A 147 -5.94 -20.15 11.11
N ILE A 148 -5.66 -19.75 9.86
CA ILE A 148 -6.39 -18.68 9.16
C ILE A 148 -7.43 -19.31 8.23
N ASP A 149 -8.68 -18.86 8.35
CA ASP A 149 -9.70 -19.19 7.36
C ASP A 149 -9.41 -18.40 6.07
N LEU A 150 -8.95 -19.10 5.05
CA LEU A 150 -8.59 -18.55 3.74
C LEU A 150 -9.67 -18.86 2.70
N ASN A 151 -10.88 -19.24 3.13
CA ASN A 151 -12.00 -19.43 2.21
C ASN A 151 -12.43 -18.10 1.61
N GLU A 152 -12.53 -18.08 0.28
CA GLU A 152 -12.92 -16.90 -0.48
C GLU A 152 -14.43 -16.89 -0.70
N THR A 153 -15.16 -16.03 0.01
CA THR A 153 -16.51 -15.68 -0.45
C THR A 153 -16.40 -14.51 -1.42
N ILE A 154 -16.26 -14.84 -2.71
CA ILE A 154 -16.18 -13.85 -3.81
C ILE A 154 -17.57 -13.52 -4.38
N GLN A 155 -18.66 -14.01 -3.77
CA GLN A 155 -19.99 -13.67 -4.26
C GLN A 155 -20.25 -12.19 -3.99
N PRO A 156 -20.52 -11.37 -5.03
CA PRO A 156 -20.75 -9.96 -4.82
C PRO A 156 -22.07 -9.75 -4.09
N THR A 157 -22.07 -8.87 -3.09
CA THR A 157 -23.31 -8.33 -2.54
C THR A 157 -24.01 -7.48 -3.57
N ILE A 158 -25.34 -7.46 -3.48
CA ILE A 158 -26.17 -6.61 -4.33
C ILE A 158 -26.01 -5.16 -3.83
N PRO A 159 -25.53 -4.23 -4.67
CA PRO A 159 -25.44 -2.83 -4.30
C PRO A 159 -26.79 -2.24 -3.92
N ARG A 160 -26.81 -1.35 -2.93
CA ARG A 160 -28.02 -0.58 -2.60
C ARG A 160 -28.30 0.45 -3.71
N PRO A 161 -29.57 0.65 -4.13
CA PRO A 161 -29.91 1.73 -5.04
C PRO A 161 -29.48 3.10 -4.50
N ILE A 162 -28.96 3.98 -5.37
CA ILE A 162 -28.58 5.35 -5.03
C ILE A 162 -29.73 6.32 -5.31
N PRO A 163 -29.92 7.37 -4.49
CA PRO A 163 -31.12 8.21 -4.56
C PRO A 163 -30.98 9.39 -5.54
N TYR A 164 -30.35 9.18 -6.70
CA TYR A 164 -30.16 10.21 -7.72
C TYR A 164 -31.16 10.06 -8.87
N ASN A 165 -31.57 11.20 -9.45
CA ASN A 165 -32.53 11.22 -10.55
C ASN A 165 -31.91 10.80 -11.90
N ALA A 166 -30.61 11.03 -12.08
CA ALA A 166 -29.86 10.73 -13.29
C ALA A 166 -28.70 9.78 -12.95
N ILE A 167 -28.87 8.51 -13.33
CA ILE A 167 -27.86 7.46 -13.22
C ILE A 167 -27.55 6.97 -14.63
N LEU A 168 -26.29 7.06 -15.04
CA LEU A 168 -25.80 6.62 -16.32
C LEU A 168 -24.92 5.38 -16.16
N ASP A 169 -24.96 4.46 -17.10
CA ASP A 169 -24.01 3.35 -17.12
C ASP A 169 -22.63 3.84 -17.55
N ILE A 170 -21.58 3.39 -16.87
CA ILE A 170 -20.20 3.60 -17.34
C ILE A 170 -20.03 2.85 -18.69
N PRO A 171 -19.59 3.52 -19.77
CA PRO A 171 -19.41 2.91 -21.08
C PRO A 171 -18.46 1.72 -21.01
N ARG A 172 -18.94 0.55 -21.45
CA ARG A 172 -18.15 -0.67 -21.56
C ARG A 172 -17.54 -0.81 -22.95
N ILE A 173 -16.22 -0.99 -23.02
CA ILE A 173 -15.46 -1.06 -24.28
C ILE A 173 -14.59 -2.31 -24.27
N LEU A 174 -14.78 -3.18 -25.25
CA LEU A 174 -14.02 -4.41 -25.39
C LEU A 174 -12.65 -4.14 -26.02
N SER A 175 -11.58 -4.36 -25.25
CA SER A 175 -10.17 -4.37 -25.70
C SER A 175 -9.86 -3.32 -26.80
N PRO A 176 -10.05 -2.02 -26.53
CA PRO A 176 -9.81 -0.98 -27.53
C PRO A 176 -8.35 -1.01 -27.99
N SER A 177 -8.11 -0.77 -29.28
CA SER A 177 -6.74 -0.50 -29.75
C SER A 177 -6.16 0.74 -29.07
N ILE A 178 -4.83 0.88 -29.03
CA ILE A 178 -4.17 2.07 -28.46
C ILE A 178 -4.72 3.37 -29.08
N THR A 179 -4.99 3.39 -30.39
CA THR A 179 -5.59 4.55 -31.07
C THR A 179 -7.01 4.84 -30.61
N GLN A 180 -7.82 3.82 -30.31
CA GLN A 180 -9.14 4.02 -29.73
C GLN A 180 -9.04 4.52 -28.29
N PHE A 181 -8.13 3.95 -27.49
CA PHE A 181 -7.90 4.39 -26.13
C PHE A 181 -7.40 5.85 -26.04
N MET A 182 -6.50 6.27 -26.93
CA MET A 182 -6.07 7.67 -27.03
C MET A 182 -7.25 8.64 -27.27
N LYS A 183 -8.30 8.22 -27.99
CA LYS A 183 -9.51 9.04 -28.17
C LYS A 183 -10.34 9.12 -26.88
N ILE A 184 -10.39 8.04 -26.11
CA ILE A 184 -11.05 8.02 -24.79
C ILE A 184 -10.31 9.00 -23.85
N LEU A 185 -8.99 8.90 -23.81
CA LEU A 185 -8.11 9.80 -23.05
C LEU A 185 -8.32 11.26 -23.45
N SER A 186 -8.29 11.58 -24.75
CA SER A 186 -8.49 12.96 -25.23
C SER A 186 -9.88 13.52 -24.95
N ASN A 187 -10.89 12.65 -24.89
CA ASN A 187 -12.26 13.05 -24.56
C ASN A 187 -12.48 13.24 -23.06
N GLY A 188 -11.56 12.75 -22.21
CA GLY A 188 -11.66 12.83 -20.75
C GLY A 188 -12.94 12.18 -20.20
N THR A 189 -13.39 11.07 -20.80
CA THR A 189 -14.59 10.33 -20.38
C THR A 189 -14.19 8.98 -19.81
N PRO A 190 -14.74 8.56 -18.63
CA PRO A 190 -14.46 7.26 -18.05
C PRO A 190 -14.93 6.13 -18.95
N ALA A 191 -14.23 4.99 -18.84
CA ALA A 191 -14.61 3.79 -19.56
C ALA A 191 -14.23 2.54 -18.76
N LEU A 192 -15.11 1.56 -18.78
CA LEU A 192 -14.83 0.21 -18.30
C LEU A 192 -14.33 -0.60 -19.50
N ILE A 193 -13.07 -0.99 -19.46
CA ILE A 193 -12.37 -1.69 -20.51
C ILE A 193 -12.26 -3.17 -20.16
N THR A 194 -12.78 -4.03 -21.03
CA THR A 194 -12.82 -5.47 -20.80
C THR A 194 -11.85 -6.22 -21.71
N ASN A 195 -11.47 -7.44 -21.32
CA ASN A 195 -10.65 -8.36 -22.12
C ASN A 195 -9.23 -7.84 -22.45
N VAL A 196 -8.56 -7.22 -21.48
CA VAL A 196 -7.20 -6.69 -21.63
C VAL A 196 -6.20 -7.35 -20.69
N ILE A 197 -6.59 -7.53 -19.43
CA ILE A 197 -5.72 -8.11 -18.41
C ILE A 197 -5.99 -9.60 -18.17
N ASN A 198 -6.95 -10.20 -18.87
CA ASN A 198 -7.44 -11.56 -18.64
C ASN A 198 -6.35 -12.65 -18.78
N ASP A 199 -5.27 -12.38 -19.50
CA ASP A 199 -4.12 -13.29 -19.65
C ASP A 199 -3.10 -13.17 -18.51
N TRP A 200 -3.30 -12.29 -17.52
CA TRP A 200 -2.43 -12.20 -16.36
C TRP A 200 -2.40 -13.52 -15.59
N PRO A 201 -1.22 -13.99 -15.13
CA PRO A 201 -1.14 -15.16 -14.27
C PRO A 201 -2.00 -15.02 -13.00
N ALA A 202 -2.12 -13.81 -12.44
CA ALA A 202 -2.98 -13.50 -11.28
C ALA A 202 -4.47 -13.81 -11.51
N LEU A 203 -4.92 -13.91 -12.76
CA LEU A 203 -6.30 -14.25 -13.15
C LEU A 203 -6.44 -15.69 -13.67
N SER A 204 -5.33 -16.38 -13.93
CA SER A 204 -5.31 -17.67 -14.64
C SER A 204 -4.45 -18.75 -13.95
N THR A 205 -3.14 -18.78 -14.22
CA THR A 205 -2.24 -19.89 -13.83
C THR A 205 -1.73 -19.79 -12.40
N ARG A 206 -1.62 -18.58 -11.85
CA ARG A 206 -1.21 -18.29 -10.47
C ARG A 206 -2.22 -17.33 -9.85
N ARG A 207 -3.47 -17.79 -9.80
CA ARG A 207 -4.59 -16.98 -9.31
C ARG A 207 -4.28 -16.43 -7.92
N PHE A 208 -4.58 -15.15 -7.73
CA PHE A 208 -4.48 -14.45 -6.45
C PHE A 208 -5.56 -14.92 -5.48
N THR A 209 -5.47 -16.18 -5.09
CA THR A 209 -6.25 -16.74 -3.99
C THR A 209 -5.69 -16.24 -2.66
N LEU A 210 -6.50 -16.18 -1.60
CA LEU A 210 -6.03 -15.85 -0.25
C LEU A 210 -4.90 -16.78 0.19
N GLU A 211 -4.95 -18.07 -0.17
CA GLU A 211 -3.86 -19.01 0.09
C GLU A 211 -2.57 -18.63 -0.63
N TYR A 212 -2.66 -18.33 -1.93
CA TYR A 212 -1.50 -17.92 -2.71
C TYR A 212 -0.88 -16.62 -2.19
N LEU A 213 -1.72 -15.62 -1.90
CA LEU A 213 -1.29 -14.32 -1.37
C LEU A 213 -0.68 -14.47 0.03
N MET A 214 -1.32 -15.20 0.95
CA MET A 214 -0.78 -15.48 2.30
C MET A 214 0.60 -16.14 2.23
N LYS A 215 0.74 -17.16 1.37
CA LYS A 215 2.00 -17.88 1.20
C LYS A 215 3.09 -16.99 0.59
N THR A 216 2.75 -16.18 -0.40
CA THR A 216 3.72 -15.38 -1.16
C THR A 216 4.14 -14.13 -0.39
N MET A 217 3.18 -13.48 0.28
CA MET A 217 3.44 -12.32 1.14
C MET A 217 4.13 -12.73 2.44
N GLY A 218 3.87 -13.93 2.96
CA GLY A 218 4.48 -14.44 4.19
C GLY A 218 3.78 -13.91 5.45
N CYS A 219 3.34 -14.82 6.31
CA CYS A 219 2.44 -14.51 7.44
C CYS A 219 2.99 -13.53 8.49
N HIS A 220 4.31 -13.38 8.61
CA HIS A 220 4.97 -12.54 9.62
C HIS A 220 5.49 -11.22 9.08
N ARG A 221 5.50 -11.06 7.74
CA ARG A 221 5.74 -9.76 7.11
C ARG A 221 4.68 -8.76 7.54
N ILE A 222 5.00 -7.48 7.54
CA ILE A 222 4.06 -6.42 7.93
C ILE A 222 3.59 -5.60 6.74
N VAL A 223 2.37 -5.09 6.81
CA VAL A 223 1.77 -4.20 5.80
C VAL A 223 1.08 -3.02 6.48
N PRO A 224 1.02 -1.85 5.82
CA PRO A 224 0.22 -0.73 6.30
C PRO A 224 -1.27 -1.01 6.05
N VAL A 225 -2.09 -0.78 7.07
CA VAL A 225 -3.53 -1.00 7.03
C VAL A 225 -4.24 0.19 7.66
N GLU A 226 -5.23 0.72 6.95
CA GLU A 226 -6.22 1.65 7.44
C GLU A 226 -7.30 0.88 8.21
N ILE A 227 -7.62 1.34 9.42
CA ILE A 227 -8.62 0.74 10.29
C ILE A 227 -9.70 1.78 10.56
N GLY A 228 -10.93 1.45 10.20
CA GLY A 228 -12.09 2.34 10.30
C GLY A 228 -13.09 2.15 9.17
N SER A 229 -14.17 2.93 9.19
CA SER A 229 -15.18 2.97 8.12
C SER A 229 -14.62 3.53 6.81
N SER A 230 -13.91 4.65 6.89
CA SER A 230 -13.25 5.39 5.81
C SER A 230 -12.24 6.41 6.38
N TYR A 231 -11.36 6.96 5.53
CA TYR A 231 -10.27 7.87 5.96
C TYR A 231 -10.71 9.27 6.41
N ASP A 232 -11.96 9.63 6.15
CA ASP A 232 -12.60 10.89 6.54
C ASP A 232 -13.41 10.77 7.85
N ASP A 233 -13.46 9.58 8.47
CA ASP A 233 -14.08 9.35 9.79
C ASP A 233 -13.10 9.69 10.93
N ALA A 234 -13.60 10.27 12.02
CA ALA A 234 -12.84 10.56 13.23
C ALA A 234 -12.26 9.31 13.92
N GLY A 235 -12.84 8.13 13.68
CA GLY A 235 -12.36 6.84 14.19
C GLY A 235 -11.21 6.22 13.37
N TRP A 236 -10.81 6.84 12.26
CA TRP A 236 -9.80 6.29 11.36
C TRP A 236 -8.39 6.33 11.96
N THR A 237 -7.64 5.26 11.72
CA THR A 237 -6.22 5.17 12.07
C THR A 237 -5.46 4.30 11.08
N GLN A 238 -4.14 4.46 11.01
CA GLN A 238 -3.26 3.61 10.20
C GLN A 238 -2.30 2.85 11.12
N LYS A 239 -2.15 1.54 10.88
CA LYS A 239 -1.24 0.68 11.67
C LYS A 239 -0.41 -0.22 10.76
N LEU A 240 0.77 -0.59 11.25
CA LEU A 240 1.59 -1.67 10.69
C LEU A 240 1.24 -2.98 11.39
N VAL A 241 0.61 -3.88 10.65
CA VAL A 241 0.11 -5.17 11.14
C VAL A 241 0.74 -6.30 10.35
N THR A 242 0.78 -7.50 10.91
CA THR A 242 1.28 -8.65 10.15
C THR A 242 0.28 -9.04 9.05
N VAL A 243 0.78 -9.64 7.97
CA VAL A 243 -0.05 -10.20 6.89
C VAL A 243 -1.06 -11.20 7.45
N SER A 244 -0.65 -12.05 8.40
CA SER A 244 -1.58 -12.98 9.07
C SER A 244 -2.71 -12.29 9.82
N GLU A 245 -2.41 -11.23 10.58
CA GLU A 245 -3.42 -10.43 11.28
C GLU A 245 -4.36 -9.74 10.30
N PHE A 246 -3.84 -9.17 9.22
CA PHE A 246 -4.65 -8.53 8.19
C PHE A 246 -5.62 -9.52 7.52
N PHE A 247 -5.16 -10.72 7.16
CA PHE A 247 -6.02 -11.72 6.52
C PHE A 247 -7.10 -12.26 7.46
N LYS A 248 -6.84 -12.35 8.78
CA LYS A 248 -7.87 -12.69 9.78
C LYS A 248 -9.03 -11.68 9.78
N HIS A 249 -8.80 -10.44 9.33
CA HIS A 249 -9.82 -9.39 9.26
C HIS A 249 -10.51 -9.28 7.89
N LEU A 250 -10.09 -10.02 6.86
CA LEU A 250 -10.75 -9.98 5.54
C LEU A 250 -12.19 -10.53 5.56
N ASN A 251 -12.50 -11.38 6.54
CA ASN A 251 -13.84 -11.92 6.76
C ASN A 251 -14.55 -11.28 7.97
N ASN A 252 -14.00 -10.19 8.53
CA ASN A 252 -14.58 -9.51 9.69
C ASN A 252 -15.55 -8.40 9.25
N GLU A 253 -16.81 -8.50 9.65
CA GLU A 253 -17.86 -7.52 9.31
C GLU A 253 -17.86 -6.29 10.24
N SER A 254 -17.26 -6.41 11.43
CA SER A 254 -17.38 -5.39 12.50
C SER A 254 -16.33 -4.30 12.43
N GLU A 255 -15.10 -4.63 12.02
CA GLU A 255 -13.99 -3.71 11.90
C GLU A 255 -13.31 -3.92 10.55
N LYS A 256 -13.29 -2.87 9.72
CA LYS A 256 -12.75 -2.95 8.36
C LYS A 256 -11.29 -2.57 8.36
N TRP A 257 -10.49 -3.47 7.82
CA TRP A 257 -9.06 -3.32 7.65
C TRP A 257 -8.79 -3.19 6.16
N TYR A 258 -8.26 -2.06 5.72
CA TYR A 258 -8.01 -1.78 4.31
C TYR A 258 -6.54 -1.50 4.06
N LEU A 259 -5.87 -2.37 3.31
CA LEU A 259 -4.58 -2.06 2.72
C LEU A 259 -4.84 -1.17 1.51
N ALA A 260 -4.78 0.14 1.74
CA ALA A 260 -5.06 1.17 0.76
C ALA A 260 -3.76 1.81 0.26
N GLN A 261 -3.74 2.14 -1.04
CA GLN A 261 -2.70 2.96 -1.66
C GLN A 261 -1.25 2.49 -1.38
N HIS A 262 -1.02 1.18 -1.37
CA HIS A 262 0.29 0.62 -1.01
C HIS A 262 1.02 0.05 -2.22
N ASP A 263 2.31 0.34 -2.38
CA ASP A 263 3.18 -0.29 -3.38
C ASP A 263 3.55 -1.73 -2.94
N LEU A 264 2.52 -2.59 -2.98
CA LEU A 264 2.59 -3.99 -2.58
C LEU A 264 3.63 -4.75 -3.40
N PHE A 265 3.76 -4.42 -4.69
CA PHE A 265 4.61 -5.14 -5.63
C PHE A 265 6.10 -4.82 -5.42
N SER A 266 6.45 -3.60 -4.99
CA SER A 266 7.81 -3.31 -4.55
C SER A 266 8.14 -4.04 -3.24
N GLN A 267 7.21 -4.10 -2.28
CA GLN A 267 7.46 -4.81 -1.02
C GLN A 267 7.54 -6.34 -1.19
N PHE A 268 6.74 -6.90 -2.09
CA PHE A 268 6.66 -8.33 -2.40
C PHE A 268 6.95 -8.59 -3.90
N PRO A 269 8.22 -8.48 -4.35
CA PRO A 269 8.57 -8.54 -5.78
C PRO A 269 8.15 -9.82 -6.50
N ILE A 270 7.94 -10.93 -5.79
CA ILE A 270 7.46 -12.18 -6.39
C ILE A 270 6.10 -11.97 -7.08
N LEU A 271 5.22 -11.13 -6.53
CA LEU A 271 3.90 -10.83 -7.09
C LEU A 271 3.97 -10.05 -8.43
N THR A 272 5.10 -9.39 -8.73
CA THR A 272 5.30 -8.71 -10.03
C THR A 272 5.31 -9.68 -11.20
N GLN A 273 5.54 -10.98 -10.96
CA GLN A 273 5.53 -12.00 -12.01
C GLN A 273 4.10 -12.37 -12.44
N ASP A 274 3.08 -11.88 -11.73
CA ASP A 274 1.69 -12.29 -11.90
C ASP A 274 0.79 -11.21 -12.49
N ILE A 275 1.31 -9.98 -12.58
CA ILE A 275 0.64 -8.82 -13.16
C ILE A 275 1.55 -8.16 -14.19
N LEU A 276 0.98 -7.38 -15.10
CA LEU A 276 1.74 -6.57 -16.06
C LEU A 276 1.27 -5.12 -15.96
N THR A 277 2.05 -4.20 -16.54
CA THR A 277 1.57 -2.84 -16.79
C THR A 277 0.75 -2.83 -18.08
N PRO A 278 -0.53 -2.43 -18.06
CA PRO A 278 -1.32 -2.33 -19.30
C PRO A 278 -0.69 -1.34 -20.29
N ASP A 279 -0.64 -1.71 -21.58
CA ASP A 279 -0.03 -0.86 -22.63
C ASP A 279 -0.65 0.55 -22.73
N TYR A 280 -1.90 0.69 -22.28
CA TYR A 280 -2.60 1.97 -22.21
C TYR A 280 -1.90 3.01 -21.33
N CYS A 281 -1.12 2.59 -20.33
CA CYS A 281 -0.32 3.50 -19.51
C CYS A 281 0.70 4.28 -20.35
N TYR A 282 1.09 3.76 -21.53
CA TYR A 282 2.04 4.37 -22.44
C TYR A 282 1.38 5.04 -23.66
N ALA A 283 0.04 5.06 -23.73
CA ALA A 283 -0.70 5.54 -24.90
C ALA A 283 -0.42 7.02 -25.24
N ALA A 284 -0.05 7.83 -24.25
CA ALA A 284 0.32 9.22 -24.44
C ALA A 284 1.78 9.43 -24.94
N GLY A 285 2.52 8.34 -25.25
CA GLY A 285 3.90 8.43 -25.72
C GLY A 285 4.90 8.87 -24.65
N ARG A 286 4.56 8.66 -23.37
CA ARG A 286 5.34 9.11 -22.22
C ARG A 286 6.03 7.92 -21.56
N ASP A 287 7.36 7.92 -21.60
CA ASP A 287 8.24 6.90 -21.00
C ASP A 287 8.50 7.28 -19.53
N GLU A 288 7.42 7.38 -18.75
CA GLU A 288 7.47 7.74 -17.32
C GLU A 288 7.30 6.50 -16.43
N ASP A 289 7.85 6.55 -15.22
CA ASP A 289 7.67 5.52 -14.20
C ASP A 289 6.19 5.41 -13.82
N VAL A 290 5.54 4.31 -14.22
CA VAL A 290 4.18 3.99 -13.82
C VAL A 290 4.18 3.54 -12.37
N LYS A 291 3.49 4.29 -11.50
CA LYS A 291 3.30 3.91 -10.10
C LYS A 291 2.16 2.93 -10.00
N VAL A 292 2.41 1.81 -9.34
CA VAL A 292 1.43 0.75 -9.10
C VAL A 292 1.13 0.67 -7.62
N ASN A 293 -0.12 0.90 -7.24
CA ASN A 293 -0.58 0.73 -5.87
C ASN A 293 -1.67 -0.32 -5.80
N ALA A 294 -1.65 -1.15 -4.76
CA ALA A 294 -2.66 -2.15 -4.47
C ALA A 294 -3.68 -1.61 -3.47
N TRP A 295 -4.90 -2.12 -3.62
CA TRP A 295 -6.07 -1.83 -2.81
C TRP A 295 -6.70 -3.15 -2.40
N PHE A 296 -6.45 -3.61 -1.18
CA PHE A 296 -6.87 -4.91 -0.69
C PHE A 296 -7.65 -4.78 0.61
N GLY A 297 -8.90 -5.24 0.61
CA GLY A 297 -9.74 -5.19 1.81
C GLY A 297 -10.90 -6.18 1.77
N PRO A 298 -11.64 -6.27 2.90
CA PRO A 298 -12.85 -7.06 3.01
C PRO A 298 -13.98 -6.53 2.10
N GLN A 299 -15.07 -7.28 2.07
CA GLN A 299 -16.34 -6.77 1.59
C GLN A 299 -16.73 -5.49 2.35
N ASP A 300 -17.45 -4.60 1.68
CA ASP A 300 -17.98 -3.35 2.21
C ASP A 300 -16.94 -2.30 2.59
N THR A 301 -15.65 -2.51 2.27
CA THR A 301 -14.66 -1.43 2.27
C THR A 301 -15.08 -0.32 1.33
N VAL A 302 -14.97 0.92 1.80
CA VAL A 302 -15.36 2.12 1.05
C VAL A 302 -14.14 3.02 0.86
N SER A 303 -13.98 3.51 -0.37
CA SER A 303 -13.21 4.71 -0.68
C SER A 303 -14.20 5.84 -0.96
N PRO A 304 -14.32 6.83 -0.04
CA PRO A 304 -15.18 8.00 -0.22
C PRO A 304 -14.96 8.71 -1.56
N ALA A 305 -15.94 9.49 -2.00
CA ALA A 305 -15.83 10.20 -3.26
C ALA A 305 -14.68 11.21 -3.23
N HIS A 306 -13.68 11.04 -4.10
CA HIS A 306 -12.53 11.95 -4.20
C HIS A 306 -12.03 12.09 -5.64
N THR A 307 -11.12 13.03 -5.87
CA THR A 307 -10.40 13.20 -7.13
C THR A 307 -8.91 12.93 -6.97
N ASP A 308 -8.32 12.30 -7.97
CA ASP A 308 -6.87 12.11 -8.07
C ASP A 308 -6.22 13.20 -8.94
N PRO A 309 -4.93 13.52 -8.71
CA PRO A 309 -4.20 14.53 -9.47
C PRO A 309 -3.75 14.08 -10.87
N HIS A 310 -3.94 12.80 -11.22
CA HIS A 310 -3.57 12.22 -12.51
C HIS A 310 -4.73 11.34 -12.99
N ASP A 311 -4.77 10.98 -14.29
CA ASP A 311 -5.66 9.89 -14.69
C ASP A 311 -5.24 8.59 -14.00
N ASN A 312 -6.15 7.62 -14.00
CA ASN A 312 -5.94 6.36 -13.30
C ASN A 312 -6.49 5.20 -14.12
N LEU A 313 -5.74 4.10 -14.17
CA LEU A 313 -6.22 2.81 -14.64
C LEU A 313 -6.32 1.87 -13.44
N LEU A 314 -7.54 1.55 -13.04
CA LEU A 314 -7.82 0.60 -11.96
C LEU A 314 -8.10 -0.79 -12.54
N ALA A 315 -7.19 -1.73 -12.31
CA ALA A 315 -7.34 -3.14 -12.64
C ALA A 315 -8.00 -3.92 -11.50
N GLN A 316 -9.11 -4.57 -11.76
CA GLN A 316 -9.78 -5.44 -10.80
C GLN A 316 -9.24 -6.87 -10.94
N VAL A 317 -8.60 -7.40 -9.89
CA VAL A 317 -7.89 -8.70 -9.94
C VAL A 317 -8.63 -9.77 -9.13
N VAL A 318 -9.07 -9.44 -7.91
CA VAL A 318 -9.86 -10.34 -7.05
C VAL A 318 -11.12 -9.62 -6.63
N GLY A 319 -12.26 -10.30 -6.65
CA GLY A 319 -13.51 -9.75 -6.16
C GLY A 319 -14.13 -8.69 -7.06
N TYR A 320 -15.15 -8.04 -6.52
CA TYR A 320 -15.98 -7.08 -7.24
C TYR A 320 -15.99 -5.73 -6.52
N LYS A 321 -16.03 -4.64 -7.30
CA LYS A 321 -16.20 -3.28 -6.77
C LYS A 321 -17.32 -2.56 -7.51
N ARG A 322 -18.24 -1.95 -6.75
CA ARG A 322 -19.15 -0.94 -7.28
C ARG A 322 -18.39 0.38 -7.39
N VAL A 323 -18.57 1.08 -8.50
CA VAL A 323 -17.99 2.39 -8.74
C VAL A 323 -19.09 3.39 -9.06
N LEU A 324 -19.03 4.54 -8.41
CA LEU A 324 -19.83 5.72 -8.70
C LEU A 324 -18.88 6.83 -9.15
N LEU A 325 -19.12 7.40 -10.32
CA LEU A 325 -18.33 8.49 -10.88
C LEU A 325 -19.19 9.74 -11.05
N VAL A 326 -18.62 10.91 -10.76
CA VAL A 326 -19.25 12.20 -11.02
C VAL A 326 -18.30 13.06 -11.88
N PRO A 327 -18.79 13.68 -12.97
CA PRO A 327 -17.96 14.53 -13.82
C PRO A 327 -17.31 15.69 -13.07
N ALA A 328 -16.09 16.06 -13.47
CA ALA A 328 -15.38 17.20 -12.89
C ALA A 328 -16.18 18.52 -12.93
N SER A 329 -17.03 18.69 -13.97
CA SER A 329 -17.91 19.85 -14.13
C SER A 329 -18.97 19.99 -13.04
N GLU A 330 -19.29 18.91 -12.33
CA GLU A 330 -20.28 18.88 -11.24
C GLU A 330 -19.64 19.06 -9.86
N ARG A 331 -18.40 19.56 -9.79
CA ARG A 331 -17.67 19.85 -8.54
C ARG A 331 -18.50 20.59 -7.49
N GLY A 332 -19.37 21.51 -7.88
CA GLY A 332 -20.21 22.27 -6.94
C GLY A 332 -21.26 21.41 -6.23
N CYS A 333 -21.66 20.29 -6.83
CA CYS A 333 -22.73 19.42 -6.37
C CYS A 333 -22.25 18.32 -5.42
N VAL A 334 -20.93 18.12 -5.30
CA VAL A 334 -20.32 17.15 -4.36
C VAL A 334 -19.77 17.78 -3.08
N TYR A 335 -19.85 19.12 -2.98
CA TYR A 335 -19.42 19.88 -1.80
C TYR A 335 -18.02 19.49 -1.28
N PRO A 336 -16.94 19.76 -2.05
CA PRO A 336 -15.58 19.46 -1.61
C PRO A 336 -15.28 20.10 -0.25
N HIS A 337 -14.42 19.48 0.56
CA HIS A 337 -13.91 20.16 1.76
C HIS A 337 -13.13 21.43 1.40
N SER A 338 -12.96 22.32 2.38
CA SER A 338 -12.23 23.58 2.21
C SER A 338 -10.84 23.36 1.60
N ALA A 339 -10.43 24.27 0.70
CA ALA A 339 -9.12 24.25 0.05
C ALA A 339 -7.95 24.33 1.03
N GLU A 340 -8.19 24.82 2.24
CA GLU A 340 -7.19 24.91 3.31
C GLU A 340 -6.97 23.58 4.05
N THR A 341 -7.77 22.55 3.74
CA THR A 341 -7.69 21.23 4.36
C THR A 341 -6.96 20.22 3.47
N MET A 342 -6.36 19.21 4.10
CA MET A 342 -5.77 18.05 3.40
C MET A 342 -6.82 17.21 2.65
N LEU A 343 -8.12 17.45 2.88
CA LEU A 343 -9.25 16.73 2.29
C LEU A 343 -9.92 17.51 1.14
N SER A 344 -9.29 18.57 0.62
CA SER A 344 -9.88 19.46 -0.41
C SER A 344 -10.24 18.77 -1.74
N ASN A 345 -9.71 17.57 -1.97
CA ASN A 345 -10.02 16.67 -3.08
C ASN A 345 -11.06 15.58 -2.73
N THR A 346 -11.62 15.59 -1.52
CA THR A 346 -12.66 14.66 -1.03
C THR A 346 -14.00 15.39 -0.93
N ALA A 347 -15.08 14.71 -1.31
CA ALA A 347 -16.45 15.20 -1.23
C ALA A 347 -16.98 15.11 0.21
N GLN A 348 -17.75 16.09 0.66
CA GLN A 348 -18.46 16.00 1.95
C GLN A 348 -19.72 15.13 1.85
N VAL A 349 -20.29 14.98 0.65
CA VAL A 349 -21.49 14.19 0.44
C VAL A 349 -21.14 12.71 0.30
N ASP A 350 -21.80 11.85 1.09
CA ASP A 350 -21.82 10.41 0.85
C ASP A 350 -22.67 10.13 -0.40
N LEU A 351 -22.04 9.60 -1.47
CA LEU A 351 -22.74 9.34 -2.72
C LEU A 351 -23.76 8.19 -2.63
N GLU A 352 -23.64 7.30 -1.65
CA GLU A 352 -24.60 6.22 -1.45
C GLU A 352 -25.76 6.61 -0.52
N GLN A 353 -25.51 7.52 0.42
CA GLN A 353 -26.50 8.00 1.38
C GLN A 353 -26.42 9.53 1.58
N PRO A 354 -26.71 10.33 0.53
CA PRO A 354 -26.57 11.78 0.59
C PRO A 354 -27.56 12.42 1.55
N ASP A 355 -27.06 13.30 2.43
CA ASP A 355 -27.89 14.25 3.18
C ASP A 355 -28.26 15.43 2.28
N PHE A 356 -29.43 15.34 1.65
CA PHE A 356 -29.91 16.37 0.75
C PHE A 356 -30.44 17.64 1.44
N GLU A 357 -30.60 17.64 2.76
CA GLU A 357 -30.91 18.86 3.51
C GLU A 357 -29.64 19.68 3.72
N ALA A 358 -28.55 19.01 4.08
CA ALA A 358 -27.22 19.63 4.21
C ALA A 358 -26.61 20.00 2.84
N PHE A 359 -26.81 19.14 1.84
CA PHE A 359 -26.18 19.24 0.51
C PHE A 359 -27.21 19.27 -0.63
N PRO A 360 -28.06 20.31 -0.71
CA PRO A 360 -29.22 20.34 -1.60
C PRO A 360 -28.90 20.26 -3.10
N LEU A 361 -27.75 20.78 -3.55
CA LEU A 361 -27.32 20.69 -4.95
C LEU A 361 -26.99 19.26 -5.37
N SER A 362 -26.71 18.36 -4.43
CA SER A 362 -26.41 16.96 -4.72
C SER A 362 -27.60 16.24 -5.38
N LYS A 363 -28.83 16.76 -5.25
CA LYS A 363 -30.02 16.22 -5.94
C LYS A 363 -29.93 16.31 -7.46
N GLU A 364 -29.10 17.22 -7.97
CA GLU A 364 -28.91 17.49 -9.40
C GLU A 364 -27.77 16.66 -10.01
N LEU A 365 -27.05 15.89 -9.19
CA LEU A 365 -25.93 15.07 -9.66
C LEU A 365 -26.33 14.09 -10.74
N THR A 366 -25.53 14.04 -11.80
CA THR A 366 -25.53 12.93 -12.76
C THR A 366 -24.45 11.94 -12.35
N CYS A 367 -24.86 10.84 -11.74
CA CYS A 367 -23.95 9.80 -11.30
C CYS A 367 -23.76 8.75 -12.40
N TRP A 368 -22.52 8.32 -12.62
CA TRP A 368 -22.19 7.21 -13.52
C TRP A 368 -21.88 5.99 -12.69
N GLU A 369 -22.57 4.88 -12.93
CA GLU A 369 -22.46 3.67 -12.13
C GLU A 369 -21.93 2.49 -12.95
N GLY A 370 -21.13 1.65 -12.30
CA GLY A 370 -20.73 0.35 -12.84
C GLY A 370 -20.24 -0.60 -11.76
N VAL A 371 -20.16 -1.88 -12.12
CA VAL A 371 -19.50 -2.91 -11.30
C VAL A 371 -18.28 -3.41 -12.07
N LEU A 372 -17.13 -3.39 -11.39
CA LEU A 372 -15.89 -3.99 -11.86
C LEU A 372 -15.83 -5.45 -11.43
N GLU A 373 -15.52 -6.31 -12.39
CA GLU A 373 -15.32 -7.74 -12.20
C GLU A 373 -13.85 -8.12 -12.40
N PRO A 374 -13.38 -9.28 -11.89
CA PRO A 374 -12.02 -9.74 -12.16
C PRO A 374 -11.72 -9.79 -13.67
N GLY A 375 -10.71 -9.05 -14.10
CA GLY A 375 -10.35 -8.91 -15.52
C GLY A 375 -10.74 -7.58 -16.16
N ASP A 376 -11.52 -6.76 -15.47
CA ASP A 376 -11.88 -5.42 -15.93
C ASP A 376 -10.79 -4.39 -15.59
N LEU A 377 -10.62 -3.41 -16.48
CA LEU A 377 -9.91 -2.17 -16.26
C LEU A 377 -10.93 -1.02 -16.18
N LEU A 378 -10.77 -0.09 -15.25
CA LEU A 378 -11.50 1.18 -15.24
C LEU A 378 -10.54 2.32 -15.53
N PHE A 379 -10.80 3.06 -16.59
CA PHE A 379 -10.17 4.35 -16.84
C PHE A 379 -10.94 5.45 -16.11
N ILE A 380 -10.27 6.13 -15.19
CA ILE A 380 -10.78 7.29 -14.46
C ILE A 380 -9.97 8.51 -14.93
N PRO A 381 -10.58 9.43 -15.69
CA PRO A 381 -9.87 10.62 -16.13
C PRO A 381 -9.58 11.57 -14.96
N VAL A 382 -8.52 12.34 -15.06
CA VAL A 382 -8.11 13.33 -14.05
C VAL A 382 -9.28 14.27 -13.71
N GLY A 383 -9.45 14.55 -12.41
CA GLY A 383 -10.50 15.43 -11.90
C GLY A 383 -11.90 14.82 -11.83
N TRP A 384 -12.12 13.59 -12.31
CA TRP A 384 -13.37 12.87 -12.05
C TRP A 384 -13.44 12.41 -10.60
N TRP A 385 -14.59 12.70 -9.98
CA TRP A 385 -14.89 12.22 -8.64
C TRP A 385 -15.23 10.74 -8.71
N HIS A 386 -14.64 9.94 -7.84
CA HIS A 386 -14.86 8.51 -7.82
C HIS A 386 -15.04 7.99 -6.41
N HIS A 387 -16.11 7.23 -6.21
CA HIS A 387 -16.42 6.51 -4.98
C HIS A 387 -16.45 5.02 -5.30
N LEU A 388 -15.81 4.21 -4.45
CA LEU A 388 -15.71 2.77 -4.63
C LEU A 388 -16.18 2.03 -3.39
N ARG A 389 -16.98 0.97 -3.60
CA ARG A 389 -17.34 0.01 -2.55
C ARG A 389 -16.98 -1.40 -2.99
N SER A 390 -16.24 -2.13 -2.16
CA SER A 390 -16.00 -3.56 -2.35
C SER A 390 -17.30 -4.35 -2.13
N LEU A 391 -17.73 -5.13 -3.12
CA LEU A 391 -18.92 -6.00 -3.03
C LEU A 391 -18.57 -7.42 -2.56
N SER A 392 -17.29 -7.75 -2.49
CA SER A 392 -16.75 -8.96 -1.89
C SER A 392 -15.37 -8.64 -1.30
N VAL A 393 -14.67 -9.61 -0.70
CA VAL A 393 -13.20 -9.47 -0.54
C VAL A 393 -12.61 -9.10 -1.89
N SER A 394 -11.80 -8.04 -1.93
CA SER A 394 -11.38 -7.43 -3.18
C SER A 394 -9.92 -7.00 -3.16
N LEU A 395 -9.21 -7.27 -4.26
CA LEU A 395 -7.87 -6.76 -4.56
C LEU A 395 -7.87 -6.11 -5.95
N SER A 396 -7.48 -4.84 -6.00
CA SER A 396 -7.37 -4.07 -7.24
C SER A 396 -6.02 -3.35 -7.29
N ASN A 397 -5.53 -3.05 -8.49
CA ASN A 397 -4.28 -2.31 -8.70
C ASN A 397 -4.56 -1.04 -9.47
N THR A 398 -4.09 0.10 -8.99
CA THR A 398 -4.12 1.36 -9.74
C THR A 398 -2.78 1.57 -10.43
N TYR A 399 -2.83 2.00 -11.69
CA TYR A 399 -1.67 2.40 -12.48
C TYR A 399 -1.80 3.90 -12.76
N CYS A 400 -0.94 4.69 -12.11
CA CYS A 400 -0.88 6.14 -12.27
C CYS A 400 0.47 6.54 -12.85
N SER A 401 0.49 7.41 -13.86
CA SER A 401 1.69 8.15 -14.25
C SER A 401 1.53 9.61 -13.83
N SER A 402 2.65 10.26 -13.48
CA SER A 402 2.69 11.67 -13.08
C SER A 402 2.11 12.64 -14.13
N ASN A 403 1.86 12.18 -15.35
CA ASN A 403 1.11 12.90 -16.37
C ASN A 403 0.41 11.90 -17.30
N LEU A 404 -0.63 11.21 -16.85
CA LEU A 404 -1.50 10.51 -17.82
C LEU A 404 -2.13 11.48 -18.85
#